data_AF-A0A3M9YYC9-F1
#
_entry.id   AF-A0A3M9YYC9-F1
#
_cell.length_a   1.000
_cell.length_b   1.000
_cell.length_c   1.000
_cell.angle_alpha   90.00
_cell.angle_beta   90.00
_cell.angle_gamma   90.00
#
_symmetry.space_group_name_H-M   'P 1'
#
loop_
_entity.id
_entity.type
_entity.pdbx_description
1 polymer ?
#
loop_
_entity_poly.entity_id
_entity_poly.type
_entity_poly.pdbx_seq_one_letter_code
_entity_poly.pdbx_strand_id
1 'polypeptide(L)'
;GLIERDRVGNPLGVIVAKPSPLSLLAALALAERLSPNDEINSTRQFMRELNRLGITSVIDAAGGGLRYPDNYNVIEQLAEADQLTVRIAYNLVSQNIGREQEDFVNYVNTLQMGQGNDFYRLNGAGENLVLAAADFENFLEPRPQLADSMEASLEAVLRLLLEKRWAFRLHATYDESIARFLTVFEQV
;
A
#
# COMPACT_ATOMS: atom_id res chain seq x y z
N GLY A 1 14.47 8.66 9.19
CA GLY A 1 15.05 9.46 8.10
C GLY A 1 15.87 10.59 8.65
N LEU A 2 16.79 11.08 7.84
CA LEU A 2 17.72 12.16 8.18
C LEU A 2 17.31 13.42 7.41
N ILE A 3 17.07 14.51 8.11
CA ILE A 3 17.01 15.85 7.47
C ILE A 3 18.46 16.32 7.33
N GLU A 4 18.93 16.49 6.10
CA GLU A 4 20.28 17.00 5.88
C GLU A 4 20.35 18.48 6.28
N ARG A 5 21.46 18.83 6.94
CA ARG A 5 21.73 20.18 7.43
C ARG A 5 23.10 20.64 6.98
N ASP A 6 23.25 21.94 6.78
CA ASP A 6 24.54 22.57 6.53
C ASP A 6 25.45 22.53 7.80
N ARG A 7 26.67 23.04 7.67
CA ARG A 7 27.67 23.06 8.76
C ARG A 7 27.25 23.88 9.99
N VAL A 8 26.26 24.77 9.86
CA VAL A 8 25.76 25.62 10.95
C VAL A 8 24.38 25.18 11.43
N GLY A 9 23.84 24.08 10.88
CA GLY A 9 22.62 23.43 11.33
C GLY A 9 21.35 23.80 10.55
N ASN A 10 21.42 24.58 9.46
CA ASN A 10 20.21 24.91 8.68
C ASN A 10 19.79 23.74 7.78
N PRO A 11 18.48 23.42 7.66
CA PRO A 11 18.01 22.40 6.73
C PRO A 11 18.35 22.72 5.27
N LEU A 12 18.84 21.73 4.53
CA LEU A 12 19.18 21.85 3.10
C LEU A 12 18.00 21.56 2.15
N GLY A 13 16.82 21.26 2.69
CA GLY A 13 15.67 20.82 1.89
C GLY A 13 15.76 19.36 1.41
N VAL A 14 16.67 18.57 1.96
CA VAL A 14 16.84 17.15 1.63
C VAL A 14 16.41 16.27 2.81
N ILE A 15 15.54 15.31 2.53
CA ILE A 15 15.13 14.26 3.47
C ILE A 15 15.62 12.93 2.92
N VAL A 16 16.52 12.28 3.65
CA VAL A 16 17.04 10.96 3.29
C VAL A 16 16.19 9.89 3.99
N ALA A 17 15.54 9.05 3.18
CA ALA A 17 14.79 7.89 3.62
C ALA A 17 15.73 6.78 4.11
N LYS A 18 16.07 6.83 5.39
CA LYS A 18 16.96 5.88 6.06
C LYS A 18 16.42 5.51 7.46
N PRO A 19 16.32 4.21 7.82
CA PRO A 19 16.58 3.05 6.95
C PRO A 19 15.43 2.77 5.96
N SER A 20 14.23 3.27 6.26
CA SER A 20 13.00 2.99 5.51
C SER A 20 12.38 4.28 4.93
N PRO A 21 11.39 4.16 4.01
CA PRO A 21 10.67 5.31 3.45
C PRO A 21 9.77 6.05 4.46
N LEU A 22 9.67 5.59 5.72
CA LEU A 22 8.78 6.18 6.72
C LEU A 22 8.97 7.68 6.92
N SER A 23 10.19 8.20 6.84
CA SER A 23 10.41 9.65 6.94
C SER A 23 9.93 10.43 5.73
N LEU A 24 10.00 9.84 4.54
CA LEU A 24 9.42 10.42 3.33
C LEU A 24 7.90 10.44 3.46
N LEU A 25 7.30 9.33 3.89
CA LEU A 25 5.85 9.24 4.12
C LEU A 25 5.38 10.22 5.19
N ALA A 26 6.12 10.39 6.28
CA ALA A 26 5.82 11.38 7.32
C ALA A 26 5.87 12.81 6.79
N ALA A 27 6.84 13.14 5.93
CA ALA A 27 6.92 14.44 5.29
C ALA A 27 5.74 14.69 4.32
N LEU A 28 5.37 13.68 3.53
CA LEU A 28 4.22 13.75 2.63
C LEU A 28 2.89 13.88 3.39
N ALA A 29 2.75 13.22 4.55
CA ALA A 29 1.57 13.33 5.40
C ALA A 29 1.38 14.73 5.99
N LEU A 30 2.45 15.53 6.07
CA LEU A 30 2.41 16.94 6.51
C LEU A 30 2.17 17.91 5.35
N ALA A 31 2.25 17.45 4.10
CA ALA A 31 2.00 18.30 2.95
C ALA A 31 0.52 18.70 2.87
N GLU A 32 0.25 19.91 2.40
CA GLU A 32 -1.11 20.33 2.12
C GLU A 32 -1.74 19.44 1.05
N ARG A 33 -2.98 19.02 1.29
CA ARG A 33 -3.75 18.29 0.29
C ARG A 33 -4.23 19.23 -0.79
N LEU A 34 -4.29 18.70 -2.01
CA LEU A 34 -4.86 19.39 -3.15
C LEU A 34 -6.36 19.65 -2.91
N SER A 35 -6.91 20.67 -3.58
CA SER A 35 -8.35 20.84 -3.63
C SER A 35 -9.00 19.65 -4.36
N PRO A 36 -10.28 19.32 -4.12
CA PRO A 36 -10.93 18.19 -4.81
C PRO A 36 -10.84 18.27 -6.35
N ASN A 37 -10.97 19.47 -6.92
CA ASN A 37 -10.84 19.67 -8.36
C ASN A 37 -9.41 19.43 -8.87
N ASP A 38 -8.41 19.80 -8.06
CA ASP A 38 -7.01 19.59 -8.40
C ASP A 38 -6.61 18.12 -8.25
N GLU A 39 -7.16 17.38 -7.27
CA GLU A 39 -6.94 15.92 -7.16
C GLU A 39 -7.50 15.18 -8.39
N ILE A 40 -8.70 15.55 -8.83
CA ILE A 40 -9.34 15.01 -10.04
C ILE A 40 -8.48 15.32 -11.28
N ASN A 41 -8.06 16.58 -11.45
CA ASN A 41 -7.22 17.00 -12.58
C ASN A 41 -5.86 16.28 -12.56
N SER A 42 -5.22 16.18 -11.40
CA SER A 42 -3.96 15.48 -11.20
C SER A 42 -4.07 14.01 -11.61
N THR A 43 -5.12 13.32 -11.16
CA THR A 43 -5.35 11.90 -11.48
C THR A 43 -5.56 11.68 -12.97
N ARG A 44 -6.33 12.55 -13.65
CA ARG A 44 -6.48 12.50 -15.12
C ARG A 44 -5.16 12.70 -15.85
N GLN A 45 -4.35 13.67 -15.42
CA GLN A 45 -3.04 13.92 -16.02
C GLN A 45 -2.08 12.76 -15.80
N PHE A 46 -2.10 12.13 -14.62
CA PHE A 46 -1.29 10.96 -14.33
C PHE A 46 -1.65 9.79 -15.26
N MET A 47 -2.94 9.47 -15.41
CA MET A 47 -3.39 8.44 -16.36
C MET A 47 -3.03 8.77 -17.81
N ARG A 48 -3.10 10.05 -18.22
CA ARG A 48 -2.66 10.50 -19.55
C ARG A 48 -1.18 10.19 -19.79
N GLU A 49 -0.31 10.44 -18.80
CA GLU A 49 1.12 10.13 -18.91
C GLU A 49 1.39 8.62 -18.93
N LEU A 50 0.65 7.82 -18.16
CA LEU A 50 0.70 6.37 -18.26
C LEU A 50 0.34 5.90 -19.67
N ASN A 51 -0.76 6.41 -20.25
CA ASN A 51 -1.15 6.07 -21.62
C ASN A 51 -0.13 6.53 -22.65
N ARG A 52 0.53 7.69 -22.47
CA ARG A 52 1.61 8.17 -23.35
C ARG A 52 2.78 7.19 -23.41
N LEU A 53 3.01 6.44 -22.32
CA LEU A 53 4.00 5.36 -22.24
C LEU A 53 3.47 4.00 -22.70
N GLY A 54 2.23 3.91 -23.19
CA GLY A 54 1.59 2.67 -23.61
C GLY A 54 1.04 1.83 -22.46
N ILE A 55 1.02 2.35 -21.23
CA ILE A 55 0.47 1.66 -20.06
C ILE A 55 -1.06 1.79 -20.11
N THR A 56 -1.75 0.65 -20.17
CA THR A 56 -3.22 0.59 -20.26
C THR A 56 -3.87 -0.11 -19.06
N SER A 57 -3.06 -0.69 -18.17
CA SER A 57 -3.53 -1.28 -16.92
C SER A 57 -2.45 -1.24 -15.86
N VAL A 58 -2.86 -1.10 -14.60
CA VAL A 58 -1.99 -1.13 -13.42
C VAL A 58 -2.63 -1.95 -12.30
N ILE A 59 -1.79 -2.44 -11.41
CA ILE A 59 -2.24 -2.96 -10.11
C ILE A 59 -1.84 -1.91 -9.07
N ASP A 60 -2.84 -1.32 -8.42
CA ASP A 60 -2.60 -0.48 -7.25
C ASP A 60 -2.33 -1.41 -6.06
N ALA A 61 -1.09 -1.41 -5.58
CA ALA A 61 -0.65 -2.23 -4.46
C ALA A 61 -1.10 -1.66 -3.11
N ALA A 62 -1.80 -0.52 -3.09
CA ALA A 62 -2.04 0.30 -1.92
C ALA A 62 -0.73 0.66 -1.19
N GLY A 63 -0.81 1.08 0.08
CA GLY A 63 0.33 1.54 0.84
C GLY A 63 0.44 3.06 0.92
N GLY A 64 1.59 3.56 1.36
CA GLY A 64 1.85 4.99 1.49
C GLY A 64 0.96 5.74 2.50
N GLY A 65 0.23 5.03 3.37
CA GLY A 65 -0.72 5.62 4.32
C GLY A 65 -2.08 5.96 3.72
N LEU A 66 -2.40 5.51 2.51
CA LEU A 66 -3.71 5.68 1.90
C LEU A 66 -4.75 4.83 2.63
N ARG A 67 -5.87 5.47 2.98
CA ARG A 67 -6.99 4.86 3.71
C ARG A 67 -8.18 4.67 2.80
N TYR A 68 -8.72 3.46 2.79
CA TYR A 68 -10.00 3.14 2.17
C TYR A 68 -11.16 3.34 3.18
N PRO A 69 -12.28 3.97 2.79
CA PRO A 69 -12.57 4.54 1.47
C PRO A 69 -12.04 5.97 1.26
N ASP A 70 -11.66 6.67 2.32
CA ASP A 70 -11.42 8.13 2.32
C ASP A 70 -10.45 8.67 1.24
N ASN A 71 -9.47 7.88 0.81
CA ASN A 71 -8.47 8.27 -0.19
C ASN A 71 -8.73 7.69 -1.58
N TYR A 72 -9.82 6.95 -1.76
CA TYR A 72 -10.22 6.34 -3.02
C TYR A 72 -11.37 7.10 -3.72
N ASN A 73 -11.99 8.07 -3.02
CA ASN A 73 -13.11 8.86 -3.53
C ASN A 73 -12.86 9.47 -4.93
N VAL A 74 -11.66 9.99 -5.20
CA VAL A 74 -11.34 10.62 -6.50
C VAL A 74 -11.30 9.61 -7.63
N ILE A 75 -10.67 8.45 -7.41
CA ILE A 75 -10.59 7.41 -8.44
C ILE A 75 -11.96 6.74 -8.64
N GLU A 76 -12.75 6.58 -7.57
CA GLU A 76 -14.13 6.08 -7.63
C GLU A 76 -15.04 7.03 -8.41
N GLN A 77 -14.99 8.34 -8.15
CA GLN A 77 -15.74 9.33 -8.93
C GLN A 77 -15.37 9.31 -10.42
N LEU A 78 -14.07 9.18 -10.74
CA LEU A 78 -13.63 9.06 -12.13
C LEU A 78 -14.10 7.75 -12.78
N ALA A 79 -14.16 6.66 -12.01
CA ALA A 79 -14.70 5.38 -12.47
C ALA A 79 -16.20 5.46 -12.76
N GLU A 80 -16.99 6.07 -11.85
CA GLU A 80 -18.43 6.27 -11.99
C GLU A 80 -18.79 7.20 -13.16
N ALA A 81 -17.92 8.16 -13.48
CA ALA A 81 -18.10 9.08 -14.59
C ALA A 81 -17.55 8.55 -15.94
N ASP A 82 -17.12 7.29 -16.02
CA ASP A 82 -16.49 6.68 -17.19
C ASP A 82 -15.25 7.45 -17.71
N GLN A 83 -14.45 8.01 -16.80
CA GLN A 83 -13.29 8.86 -17.11
C GLN A 83 -11.94 8.19 -16.86
N LEU A 84 -11.92 6.91 -16.50
CA LEU A 84 -10.68 6.15 -16.40
C LEU A 84 -10.17 5.77 -17.78
N THR A 85 -8.89 6.04 -18.03
CA THR A 85 -8.20 5.64 -19.27
C THR A 85 -7.18 4.53 -19.04
N VAL A 86 -7.05 4.08 -17.80
CA VAL A 86 -6.20 2.97 -17.36
C VAL A 86 -7.08 2.02 -16.54
N ARG A 87 -6.98 0.71 -16.78
CA ARG A 87 -7.67 -0.30 -15.95
C ARG A 87 -6.91 -0.52 -14.65
N ILE A 88 -7.57 -0.38 -13.52
CA ILE A 88 -6.97 -0.39 -12.18
C ILE A 88 -7.55 -1.54 -11.38
N ALA A 89 -6.68 -2.45 -10.98
CA ALA A 89 -7.00 -3.48 -9.99
C ALA A 89 -6.37 -3.06 -8.65
N TYR A 90 -7.18 -2.67 -7.66
CA TYR A 90 -6.67 -2.10 -6.40
C TYR A 90 -6.69 -3.10 -5.26
N ASN A 91 -5.67 -3.07 -4.41
CA ASN A 91 -5.59 -3.89 -3.20
C ASN A 91 -5.85 -3.03 -1.96
N LEU A 92 -6.15 -3.65 -0.82
CA LEU A 92 -6.37 -2.96 0.45
C LEU A 92 -5.34 -3.41 1.48
N VAL A 93 -4.68 -2.44 2.12
CA VAL A 93 -3.77 -2.67 3.25
C VAL A 93 -4.49 -2.56 4.58
N SER A 94 -3.90 -3.14 5.63
CA SER A 94 -4.29 -2.83 7.00
C SER A 94 -4.09 -1.35 7.31
N GLN A 95 -5.02 -0.74 8.03
CA GLN A 95 -5.00 0.69 8.38
C GLN A 95 -4.69 0.94 9.85
N ASN A 96 -5.03 0.00 10.73
CA ASN A 96 -4.92 0.15 12.17
C ASN A 96 -3.80 -0.76 12.71
N ILE A 97 -2.68 -0.15 13.08
CA ILE A 97 -1.55 -0.87 13.70
C ILE A 97 -2.03 -1.58 14.98
N GLY A 98 -1.72 -2.87 15.11
CA GLY A 98 -2.15 -3.73 16.21
C GLY A 98 -3.61 -4.21 16.12
N ARG A 99 -4.37 -3.81 15.09
CA ARG A 99 -5.74 -4.26 14.80
C ARG A 99 -5.89 -4.63 13.32
N GLU A 100 -4.81 -5.04 12.68
CA GLU A 100 -4.76 -5.31 11.24
C GLU A 100 -5.75 -6.43 10.84
N GLN A 101 -5.92 -7.44 11.70
CA GLN A 101 -6.91 -8.49 11.46
C GLN A 101 -8.35 -7.93 11.44
N GLU A 102 -8.68 -6.97 12.32
CA GLU A 102 -10.01 -6.35 12.36
C GLU A 102 -10.30 -5.60 11.05
N ASP A 103 -9.30 -4.94 10.47
CA ASP A 103 -9.43 -4.26 9.17
C ASP A 103 -9.83 -5.26 8.07
N PHE A 104 -9.14 -6.40 7.99
CA PHE A 104 -9.47 -7.42 7.00
C PHE A 104 -10.80 -8.10 7.29
N VAL A 105 -11.16 -8.36 8.56
CA VAL A 105 -12.49 -8.86 8.93
C VAL A 105 -13.57 -7.89 8.45
N ASN A 106 -13.37 -6.60 8.60
CA ASN A 106 -14.29 -5.61 8.08
C ASN A 106 -14.37 -5.69 6.54
N TYR A 107 -13.23 -5.64 5.84
CA TYR A 107 -13.22 -5.67 4.37
C TYR A 107 -13.89 -6.91 3.78
N VAL A 108 -13.58 -8.10 4.27
CA VAL A 108 -14.17 -9.35 3.73
C VAL A 108 -15.67 -9.48 4.00
N ASN A 109 -16.20 -8.75 4.99
CA ASN A 109 -17.62 -8.75 5.32
C ASN A 109 -18.41 -7.63 4.61
N THR A 110 -17.76 -6.52 4.26
CA THR A 110 -18.42 -5.35 3.66
C THR A 110 -18.21 -5.23 2.15
N LEU A 111 -17.15 -5.84 1.62
CA LEU A 111 -16.77 -5.74 0.21
C LEU A 111 -16.82 -7.11 -0.46
N GLN A 112 -17.07 -7.10 -1.77
CA GLN A 112 -17.03 -8.31 -2.57
C GLN A 112 -15.74 -8.35 -3.40
N MET A 113 -15.05 -9.49 -3.38
CA MET A 113 -13.89 -9.70 -4.24
C MET A 113 -14.28 -9.51 -5.72
N GLY A 114 -13.54 -8.66 -6.45
CA GLY A 114 -13.88 -8.27 -7.83
C GLY A 114 -14.97 -7.20 -7.95
N GLN A 115 -15.43 -6.60 -6.86
CA GLN A 115 -16.35 -5.46 -6.87
C GLN A 115 -15.81 -4.32 -7.74
N GLY A 116 -16.68 -3.72 -8.56
CA GLY A 116 -16.33 -2.63 -9.48
C GLY A 116 -16.78 -2.93 -10.91
N ASN A 117 -16.00 -2.49 -11.90
CA ASN A 117 -16.24 -2.67 -13.33
C ASN A 117 -14.95 -3.03 -14.09
N ASP A 118 -14.99 -3.04 -15.43
CA ASP A 118 -13.86 -3.41 -16.28
C ASP A 118 -12.64 -2.48 -16.16
N PHE A 119 -12.83 -1.26 -15.65
CA PHE A 119 -11.78 -0.25 -15.49
C PHE A 119 -11.32 -0.05 -14.04
N TYR A 120 -12.13 -0.40 -13.04
CA TYR A 120 -11.77 -0.23 -11.64
C TYR A 120 -12.37 -1.37 -10.82
N ARG A 121 -11.52 -2.20 -10.22
CA ARG A 121 -11.97 -3.39 -9.48
C ARG A 121 -11.12 -3.70 -8.24
N LEU A 122 -11.79 -4.16 -7.19
CA LEU A 122 -11.13 -4.68 -6.00
C LEU A 122 -10.41 -5.99 -6.33
N ASN A 123 -9.09 -5.99 -6.10
CA ASN A 123 -8.16 -7.09 -6.40
C ASN A 123 -7.77 -7.91 -5.16
N GLY A 124 -8.03 -7.42 -3.95
CA GLY A 124 -7.80 -8.17 -2.71
C GLY A 124 -6.99 -7.42 -1.68
N ALA A 125 -6.22 -8.15 -0.87
CA ALA A 125 -5.46 -7.63 0.25
C ALA A 125 -3.98 -7.39 -0.08
N GLY A 126 -3.36 -6.42 0.58
CA GLY A 126 -1.93 -6.12 0.48
C GLY A 126 -1.66 -4.70 -0.02
N GLU A 127 -0.38 -4.31 -0.18
CA GLU A 127 0.84 -5.11 0.01
C GLU A 127 1.27 -5.31 1.47
N ASN A 128 0.83 -4.46 2.39
CA ASN A 128 1.09 -4.61 3.82
C ASN A 128 -0.12 -5.27 4.50
N LEU A 129 0.01 -6.55 4.82
CA LEU A 129 -1.03 -7.33 5.52
C LEU A 129 -0.93 -7.16 7.04
N VAL A 130 0.28 -7.24 7.60
CA VAL A 130 0.51 -6.99 9.02
C VAL A 130 1.81 -6.22 9.17
N LEU A 131 1.84 -5.23 10.07
CA LEU A 131 3.06 -4.43 10.29
C LEU A 131 4.24 -5.31 10.74
N ALA A 132 3.97 -6.38 11.49
CA ALA A 132 4.99 -7.32 11.95
C ALA A 132 5.74 -8.02 10.79
N ALA A 133 5.14 -8.05 9.59
CA ALA A 133 5.71 -8.63 8.37
C ALA A 133 6.22 -7.55 7.39
N ALA A 134 6.29 -6.28 7.80
CA ALA A 134 6.81 -5.22 6.93
C ALA A 134 8.34 -5.26 6.86
N ASP A 135 8.89 -5.59 5.69
CA ASP A 135 10.29 -5.31 5.33
C ASP A 135 10.42 -4.13 4.35
N PHE A 136 11.65 -3.81 3.93
CA PHE A 136 11.93 -2.65 3.07
C PHE A 136 13.14 -2.85 2.16
N GLU A 137 13.15 -2.20 1.01
CA GLU A 137 14.06 -2.40 -0.12
C GLU A 137 15.33 -1.52 -0.10
N ASN A 138 15.93 -1.29 1.08
CA ASN A 138 17.13 -0.47 1.22
C ASN A 138 18.39 -1.28 1.59
N PHE A 139 19.05 -1.81 0.57
CA PHE A 139 20.27 -2.63 0.71
C PHE A 139 21.52 -1.86 1.17
N LEU A 140 21.45 -0.54 1.29
CA LEU A 140 22.54 0.28 1.87
C LEU A 140 22.48 0.31 3.41
N GLU A 141 21.43 -0.25 3.99
CA GLU A 141 21.16 -0.26 5.42
C GLU A 141 21.12 -1.67 5.97
N PRO A 142 21.31 -1.85 7.29
CA PRO A 142 21.04 -3.12 7.92
C PRO A 142 19.61 -3.57 7.61
N ARG A 143 19.46 -4.83 7.21
CA ARG A 143 18.16 -5.43 6.96
C ARG A 143 17.24 -5.28 8.19
N PRO A 144 15.91 -5.18 8.00
CA PRO A 144 14.98 -5.20 9.11
C PRO A 144 15.06 -6.54 9.86
N GLN A 145 14.80 -6.47 11.16
CA GLN A 145 14.46 -7.64 11.95
C GLN A 145 12.95 -7.65 12.16
N LEU A 146 12.27 -8.60 11.53
CA LEU A 146 10.83 -8.79 11.70
C LEU A 146 10.53 -9.26 13.12
N ALA A 147 9.39 -8.82 13.66
CA ALA A 147 8.99 -9.13 15.04
C ALA A 147 8.82 -10.65 15.26
N ASP A 148 8.99 -11.11 16.50
CA ASP A 148 8.77 -12.53 16.85
C ASP A 148 7.30 -12.93 16.71
N SER A 149 6.38 -11.96 16.75
CA SER A 149 4.95 -12.18 16.53
C SER A 149 4.56 -12.33 15.06
N MET A 150 5.50 -12.17 14.12
CA MET A 150 5.21 -12.05 12.69
C MET A 150 4.41 -13.25 12.17
N GLU A 151 4.84 -14.49 12.43
CA GLU A 151 4.19 -15.70 11.94
C GLU A 151 2.76 -15.80 12.45
N ALA A 152 2.55 -15.59 13.75
CA ALA A 152 1.23 -15.66 14.36
C ALA A 152 0.28 -14.58 13.83
N SER A 153 0.77 -13.34 13.67
CA SER A 153 -0.01 -12.24 13.11
C SER A 153 -0.36 -12.47 11.64
N LEU A 154 0.61 -12.93 10.83
CA LEU A 154 0.43 -13.19 9.41
C LEU A 154 -0.52 -14.38 9.18
N GLU A 155 -0.34 -15.48 9.92
CA GLU A 155 -1.21 -16.66 9.85
C GLU A 155 -2.68 -16.29 10.11
N ALA A 156 -2.95 -15.48 11.14
CA ALA A 156 -4.30 -15.08 11.49
C ALA A 156 -5.02 -14.30 10.37
N VAL A 157 -4.29 -13.42 9.66
CA VAL A 157 -4.82 -12.69 8.50
C VAL A 157 -4.96 -13.61 7.29
N LEU A 158 -3.96 -14.44 7.00
CA LEU A 158 -4.01 -15.34 5.84
C LEU A 158 -5.12 -16.37 5.92
N ARG A 159 -5.34 -17.00 7.08
CA ARG A 159 -6.44 -17.95 7.26
C ARG A 159 -7.80 -17.32 6.94
N LEU A 160 -8.02 -16.08 7.41
CA LEU A 160 -9.23 -15.32 7.09
C LEU A 160 -9.36 -15.08 5.58
N LEU A 161 -8.31 -14.56 4.94
CA LEU A 161 -8.33 -14.24 3.51
C LEU A 161 -8.56 -15.49 2.66
N LEU A 162 -7.90 -16.61 2.99
CA LEU A 162 -8.05 -17.89 2.32
C LEU A 162 -9.45 -18.48 2.50
N GLU A 163 -10.01 -18.46 3.72
CA GLU A 163 -11.38 -18.91 4.00
C GLU A 163 -12.40 -18.14 3.15
N LYS A 164 -12.20 -16.83 3.01
CA LYS A 164 -13.06 -15.95 2.23
C LYS A 164 -12.73 -15.91 0.73
N ARG A 165 -11.70 -16.66 0.29
CA ARG A 165 -11.20 -16.67 -1.10
C ARG A 165 -10.80 -15.28 -1.60
N TRP A 166 -10.28 -14.45 -0.71
CA TRP A 166 -9.70 -13.17 -1.05
C TRP A 166 -8.25 -13.38 -1.50
N ALA A 167 -7.94 -12.89 -2.69
CA ALA A 167 -6.55 -12.84 -3.14
C ALA A 167 -5.75 -11.90 -2.22
N PHE A 168 -4.49 -12.22 -2.04
CA PHE A 168 -3.57 -11.38 -1.29
C PHE A 168 -2.25 -11.25 -2.01
N ARG A 169 -1.53 -10.18 -1.69
CA ARG A 169 -0.15 -9.96 -2.04
C ARG A 169 0.60 -9.43 -0.82
N LEU A 170 1.90 -9.65 -0.79
CA LEU A 170 2.77 -9.10 0.23
C LEU A 170 4.07 -8.59 -0.38
N HIS A 171 4.68 -7.64 0.31
CA HIS A 171 6.05 -7.21 0.06
C HIS A 171 7.02 -8.18 0.75
N ALA A 172 8.10 -8.58 0.05
CA ALA A 172 9.14 -9.44 0.58
C ALA A 172 10.46 -9.20 -0.18
N THR A 173 11.48 -8.73 0.54
CA THR A 173 12.76 -8.31 -0.05
C THR A 173 13.91 -9.25 0.31
N TYR A 174 14.02 -9.69 1.56
CA TYR A 174 15.17 -10.44 2.06
C TYR A 174 14.88 -11.92 2.22
N ASP A 175 15.88 -12.78 1.99
CA ASP A 175 15.77 -14.23 2.18
C ASP A 175 15.28 -14.59 3.59
N GLU A 176 15.69 -13.86 4.63
CA GLU A 176 15.23 -14.09 6.00
C GLU A 176 13.75 -13.78 6.21
N SER A 177 13.23 -12.74 5.56
CA SER A 177 11.80 -12.43 5.56
C SER A 177 11.04 -13.48 4.75
N ILE A 178 11.50 -13.75 3.53
CA ILE A 178 10.89 -14.68 2.57
C ILE A 178 10.77 -16.07 3.19
N ALA A 179 11.83 -16.60 3.80
CA ALA A 179 11.82 -17.93 4.41
C ALA A 179 10.76 -18.04 5.53
N ARG A 180 10.62 -17.00 6.36
CA ARG A 180 9.59 -16.97 7.41
C ARG A 180 8.19 -16.84 6.83
N PHE A 181 7.99 -16.03 5.79
CA PHE A 181 6.70 -15.92 5.11
C PHE A 181 6.28 -17.25 4.45
N LEU A 182 7.20 -17.91 3.74
CA LEU A 182 6.96 -19.21 3.12
C LEU A 182 6.60 -20.28 4.16
N THR A 183 7.23 -20.27 5.33
CA THR A 183 6.88 -21.18 6.43
C THR A 183 5.41 -21.03 6.83
N VAL A 184 4.90 -19.79 6.92
CA VAL A 184 3.49 -19.54 7.21
C VAL A 184 2.61 -20.02 6.06
N PHE A 185 2.98 -19.75 4.79
CA PHE A 185 2.19 -20.17 3.63
C PHE A 185 2.06 -21.68 3.50
N GLU A 186 3.10 -22.44 3.85
CA GLU A 186 3.08 -23.90 3.85
C GLU A 186 2.20 -24.48 4.98
N GLN A 187 2.01 -23.73 6.07
CA GLN A 187 1.21 -24.15 7.22
C GLN A 187 -0.29 -23.89 7.05
N VAL A 188 -0.69 -22.87 6.29
CA VAL A 188 -2.09 -22.40 6.22
C VAL A 188 -2.97 -23.13 5.23
#